data_AF-A0A485KLY9-F1
#
_entry.id   AF-A0A485KLY9-F1
#
_cell.length_a   1.000
_cell.length_b   1.000
_cell.length_c   1.000
_cell.angle_alpha   90.00
_cell.angle_beta   90.00
_cell.angle_gamma   90.00
#
_symmetry.space_group_name_H-M   'P 1'
#
loop_
_entity.id
_entity.type
_entity.pdbx_description
1 polymer ?
#
loop_
_entity_poly.entity_id
_entity_poly.type
_entity_poly.pdbx_seq_one_letter_code
_entity_poly.pdbx_strand_id
1 'polypeptide(L)'
;MSSGANTNVALGRKLIDELRQMGAQVPAEFIRVQDMLEACEKNALQVAANISDARREKSQLRLKGNETLLKEQNDLFDKISQTYKKLAQDDDWIKK
;
A
#
# COMPACT_ATOMS: atom_id res chain seq x y z
N MET A 1 -18.88 -5.34 11.83
CA MET A 1 -17.77 -4.49 11.35
C MET A 1 -17.28 -5.05 10.02
N SER A 2 -17.96 -4.68 8.94
CA SER A 2 -17.57 -5.02 7.57
C SER A 2 -16.68 -3.89 7.07
N SER A 3 -15.36 -4.11 6.99
CA SER A 3 -14.48 -3.13 6.34
C SER A 3 -13.26 -3.74 5.66
N GLY A 4 -12.97 -5.04 5.83
CA GLY A 4 -11.78 -5.65 5.24
C GLY A 4 -11.93 -6.09 3.78
N ALA A 5 -13.15 -6.18 3.25
CA ALA A 5 -13.40 -6.83 1.95
C ALA A 5 -13.48 -5.87 0.74
N ASN A 6 -13.54 -4.55 0.95
CA ASN A 6 -13.88 -3.57 -0.10
C ASN A 6 -12.93 -2.35 -0.14
N THR A 7 -11.69 -2.47 0.31
CA THR A 7 -10.72 -1.38 0.09
C THR A 7 -10.15 -1.48 -1.33
N ASN A 8 -9.82 -0.33 -1.94
CA ASN A 8 -9.21 -0.32 -3.28
C ASN A 8 -7.91 -1.13 -3.31
N VAL A 9 -7.18 -1.17 -2.19
CA VAL A 9 -5.98 -1.99 -2.00
C VAL A 9 -6.33 -3.48 -2.08
N ALA A 10 -7.33 -3.95 -1.31
CA ALA A 10 -7.76 -5.34 -1.37
C ALA A 10 -8.27 -5.76 -2.76
N LEU A 11 -8.99 -4.87 -3.45
CA LEU A 11 -9.43 -5.10 -4.83
C LEU A 11 -8.26 -5.23 -5.81
N GLY A 12 -7.21 -4.41 -5.63
CA GLY A 12 -5.99 -4.48 -6.44
C GLY A 12 -5.28 -5.85 -6.32
N ARG A 13 -5.14 -6.36 -5.09
CA ARG A 13 -4.59 -7.71 -4.85
C ARG A 13 -5.42 -8.78 -5.54
N LYS A 14 -6.74 -8.73 -5.36
CA LYS A 14 -7.67 -9.68 -5.97
C LYS A 14 -7.54 -9.72 -7.49
N LEU A 15 -7.46 -8.56 -8.13
CA LEU A 15 -7.28 -8.46 -9.58
C LEU A 15 -5.96 -9.09 -10.04
N ILE A 16 -4.86 -8.87 -9.32
CA ILE A 16 -3.56 -9.49 -9.61
C ILE A 16 -3.65 -11.01 -9.53
N ASP A 17 -4.33 -11.53 -8.52
CA ASP A 17 -4.48 -12.98 -8.32
C ASP A 17 -5.37 -13.61 -9.41
N GLU A 18 -6.46 -12.94 -9.79
CA GLU A 18 -7.34 -13.36 -10.90
C GLU A 18 -6.57 -13.40 -12.24
N LEU A 19 -5.79 -12.36 -12.55
CA LEU A 19 -4.95 -12.33 -13.76
C LEU A 19 -3.96 -13.49 -13.81
N ARG A 20 -3.30 -13.80 -12.68
CA ARG A 20 -2.38 -14.93 -12.57
C ARG A 20 -3.08 -16.28 -12.75
N GLN A 21 -4.28 -16.44 -12.19
CA GLN A 21 -5.09 -17.67 -12.36
C GLN A 21 -5.52 -17.88 -13.81
N MET A 22 -5.77 -16.79 -14.54
CA MET A 22 -6.09 -16.83 -15.98
C MET A 22 -4.87 -17.06 -16.88
N GLY A 23 -3.66 -17.18 -16.31
CA GLY A 23 -2.41 -17.33 -17.06
C GLY A 23 -1.93 -16.04 -17.72
N ALA A 24 -2.48 -14.88 -17.34
CA ALA A 24 -1.98 -13.60 -17.80
C ALA A 24 -0.66 -13.28 -17.11
N GLN A 25 0.28 -12.71 -17.86
CA GLN A 25 1.53 -12.22 -17.31
C GLN A 25 1.27 -10.94 -16.52
N VAL A 26 1.51 -10.98 -15.21
CA VAL A 26 1.44 -9.79 -14.36
C VAL A 26 2.86 -9.28 -14.10
N PRO A 27 3.20 -8.04 -14.52
CA PRO A 27 4.51 -7.45 -14.27
C PRO A 27 4.88 -7.44 -12.78
N ALA A 28 6.14 -7.75 -12.49
CA ALA A 28 6.66 -7.81 -11.12
C ALA A 28 6.49 -6.46 -10.38
N GLU A 29 6.59 -5.36 -11.12
CA GLU A 29 6.39 -4.00 -10.64
C GLU A 29 4.98 -3.77 -10.09
N PHE A 30 3.92 -4.31 -10.72
CA PHE A 30 2.56 -4.19 -10.19
C PHE A 30 2.40 -4.92 -8.87
N ILE A 31 3.04 -6.09 -8.73
CA ILE A 31 3.03 -6.84 -7.46
C ILE A 31 3.75 -6.05 -6.38
N ARG A 32 4.93 -5.48 -6.68
CA ARG A 32 5.67 -4.64 -5.73
C ARG A 32 4.88 -3.41 -5.32
N VAL A 33 4.21 -2.74 -6.27
CA VAL A 33 3.36 -1.58 -5.95
C VAL A 33 2.21 -2.00 -5.05
N GLN A 34 1.57 -3.14 -5.35
CA GLN A 34 0.50 -3.67 -4.50
C GLN A 34 0.97 -3.95 -3.07
N ASP A 35 2.15 -4.56 -2.90
CA ASP A 35 2.75 -4.80 -1.58
C ASP A 35 2.99 -3.48 -0.82
N MET A 36 3.46 -2.44 -1.52
CA MET A 36 3.68 -1.11 -0.93
C MET A 36 2.37 -0.42 -0.55
N LEU A 37 1.31 -0.57 -1.35
CA LEU A 37 -0.01 -0.02 -1.04
C LEU A 37 -0.64 -0.70 0.20
N GLU A 38 -0.47 -2.00 0.35
CA GLU A 38 -0.89 -2.76 1.55
C GLU A 38 -0.16 -2.28 2.81
N ALA A 39 1.14 -1.99 2.69
CA ALA A 39 1.91 -1.39 3.78
C ALA A 39 1.40 0.03 4.14
N CYS A 40 1.10 0.87 3.15
CA CYS A 40 0.51 2.19 3.38
C CYS A 40 -0.84 2.10 4.11
N GLU A 41 -1.72 1.17 3.69
CA GLU A 41 -3.03 0.96 4.33
C GLU A 41 -2.87 0.53 5.80
N LYS A 42 -1.97 -0.42 6.07
CA LYS A 42 -1.65 -0.85 7.44
C LYS A 42 -1.12 0.30 8.29
N ASN A 43 -0.21 1.11 7.75
CA ASN A 43 0.33 2.27 8.46
C ASN A 43 -0.77 3.31 8.76
N ALA A 44 -1.68 3.56 7.82
CA ALA A 44 -2.80 4.48 8.03
C ALA A 44 -3.76 4.00 9.12
N LEU A 45 -4.09 2.69 9.14
CA LEU A 45 -4.89 2.08 10.20
C LEU A 45 -4.21 2.19 11.57
N GLN A 46 -2.90 1.96 11.64
CA GLN A 46 -2.15 2.07 12.89
C GLN A 46 -2.08 3.53 13.38
N VAL A 47 -1.90 4.50 12.48
CA VAL A 47 -1.94 5.93 12.82
C VAL A 47 -3.32 6.30 13.37
N ALA A 48 -4.40 5.85 12.74
CA ALA A 48 -5.77 6.10 13.21
C ALA A 48 -6.01 5.52 14.62
N ALA A 49 -5.56 4.28 14.85
CA ALA A 49 -5.63 3.64 16.17
C ALA A 49 -4.83 4.42 17.23
N ASN A 50 -3.59 4.79 16.92
CA ASN A 50 -2.74 5.57 17.81
C ASN A 50 -3.35 6.94 18.15
N ILE A 51 -3.98 7.62 17.19
CA ILE A 51 -4.67 8.90 17.43
C ILE A 51 -5.89 8.70 18.34
N SER A 52 -6.70 7.67 18.09
CA SER A 52 -7.85 7.32 18.93
C SER A 52 -7.44 7.07 20.38
N ASP A 53 -6.37 6.30 20.58
CA ASP A 53 -5.88 5.94 21.92
C ASP A 53 -5.15 7.10 22.59
N ALA A 54 -4.41 7.93 21.85
CA ALA A 54 -3.78 9.13 22.38
C ALA A 54 -4.81 10.16 22.85
N ARG A 55 -5.98 10.25 22.20
CA ARG A 55 -7.09 11.10 22.69
C ARG A 55 -7.65 10.61 24.03
N ARG A 56 -7.67 9.29 24.25
CA ARG A 56 -8.17 8.68 25.49
C ARG A 56 -7.16 8.78 26.64
N GLU A 57 -5.87 8.55 26.35
CA GLU A 57 -4.82 8.38 27.37
C GLU A 57 -3.78 9.52 27.42
N LYS A 58 -3.91 10.57 26.58
CA LYS A 58 -2.95 11.70 26.44
C LYS A 58 -1.48 11.25 26.25
N SER A 59 -1.26 10.11 25.58
CA SER A 59 0.08 9.51 25.43
C SER A 59 0.92 10.16 24.32
N GLN A 60 2.00 10.85 24.70
CA GLN A 60 2.95 11.46 23.75
C GLN A 60 3.80 10.43 22.99
N LEU A 61 4.05 9.26 23.58
CA LEU A 61 4.81 8.18 22.93
C LEU A 61 4.11 7.66 21.67
N ARG A 62 2.78 7.52 21.71
CA ARG A 62 1.98 7.11 20.54
C ARG A 62 1.93 8.18 19.46
N LEU A 63 1.95 9.47 19.82
CA LEU A 63 2.06 10.56 18.86
C LEU A 63 3.41 10.55 18.13
N LYS A 64 4.51 10.26 18.83
CA LYS A 64 5.83 10.06 18.19
C LYS A 64 5.85 8.85 17.27
N GLY A 65 5.20 7.74 17.65
CA GLY A 65 5.05 6.58 16.79
C GLY A 65 4.35 6.88 15.46
N ASN A 66 3.42 7.84 15.44
CA ASN A 66 2.77 8.27 14.19
C ASN A 66 3.73 8.98 13.24
N GLU A 67 4.67 9.76 13.75
CA GLU A 67 5.66 10.46 12.92
C GLU A 67 6.49 9.46 12.11
N THR A 68 6.92 8.36 12.73
CA THR A 68 7.62 7.27 12.04
C THR A 68 6.75 6.64 10.95
N LEU A 69 5.51 6.29 11.26
CA LEU A 69 4.59 5.66 10.31
C LEU A 69 4.24 6.58 9.12
N LEU A 70 4.12 7.88 9.36
CA LEU A 70 3.86 8.88 8.32
C LEU A 70 5.08 9.08 7.43
N LYS A 71 6.29 9.09 8.01
CA LYS A 71 7.53 9.15 7.23
C LYS A 71 7.67 7.92 6.33
N GLU A 72 7.43 6.73 6.87
CA GLU A 72 7.42 5.49 6.08
C GLU A 72 6.40 5.54 4.94
N GLN A 73 5.19 6.05 5.18
CA GLN A 73 4.18 6.22 4.12
C GLN A 73 4.68 7.16 3.02
N ASN A 74 5.33 8.27 3.37
CA ASN A 74 5.88 9.19 2.38
C ASN A 74 6.95 8.50 1.50
N ASP A 75 7.87 7.78 2.13
CA ASP A 75 8.91 7.02 1.42
C ASP A 75 8.31 5.93 0.51
N LEU A 76 7.22 5.30 0.93
CA LEU A 76 6.49 4.33 0.12
C LEU A 76 5.81 4.98 -1.09
N PHE A 77 5.17 6.14 -0.92
CA PHE A 77 4.56 6.87 -2.04
C PHE A 77 5.59 7.28 -3.10
N ASP A 78 6.78 7.71 -2.67
CA ASP A 78 7.88 8.01 -3.59
C ASP A 78 8.33 6.76 -4.38
N LYS A 79 8.48 5.61 -3.70
CA LYS A 79 8.83 4.33 -4.36
C LYS A 79 7.75 3.85 -5.32
N ILE A 80 6.47 4.00 -4.96
CA ILE A 80 5.33 3.66 -5.82
C ILE A 80 5.38 4.53 -7.08
N SER A 81 5.53 5.85 -6.92
CA SER A 81 5.62 6.80 -8.03
C SER A 81 6.78 6.48 -8.97
N GLN A 82 7.96 6.19 -8.43
CA GLN A 82 9.13 5.77 -9.22
C GLN A 82 8.89 4.47 -9.97
N THR A 83 8.24 3.49 -9.33
CA THR A 83 7.93 2.20 -9.95
C THR A 83 6.97 2.36 -11.13
N TYR A 84 5.93 3.18 -10.98
CA TYR A 84 5.02 3.50 -12.09
C TYR A 84 5.71 4.27 -13.22
N LYS A 85 6.59 5.23 -12.89
CA LYS A 85 7.38 5.94 -13.91
C LYS A 85 8.25 4.98 -14.71
N LYS A 86 8.90 4.02 -14.04
CA LYS A 86 9.70 2.99 -14.71
C LYS A 86 8.85 2.11 -15.63
N LEU A 87 7.69 1.63 -15.14
CA LEU A 87 6.74 0.85 -15.95
C LEU A 87 6.24 1.60 -17.19
N ALA A 88 6.04 2.92 -17.09
CA ALA A 88 5.60 3.74 -18.22
C ALA A 88 6.71 4.03 -19.24
N GLN A 89 7.98 3.83 -18.87
CA GLN A 89 9.14 4.00 -19.74
C GLN A 89 9.61 2.68 -20.37
N ASP A 90 9.17 1.56 -19.81
CA ASP A 90 9.60 0.22 -20.17
C ASP A 90 8.39 -0.58 -20.70
N ASP A 91 8.37 -0.81 -22.02
CA ASP A 91 7.32 -1.58 -22.70
C ASP A 91 7.60 -3.10 -22.71
N ASP A 92 8.65 -3.57 -22.03
CA ASP A 92 9.03 -5.00 -22.05
C ASP A 92 7.94 -5.90 -21.47
N TRP A 93 7.01 -5.35 -20.69
CA TRP A 93 5.84 -6.07 -20.22
C TRP A 93 4.70 -6.20 -21.24
N ILE A 94 4.73 -5.43 -22.33
CA ILE A 94 3.73 -5.43 -23.41
C ILE A 94 4.20 -6.31 -24.58
N LYS A 95 5.52 -6.42 -24.79
CA LYS A 95 6.11 -7.08 -25.96
C LYS A 95 6.16 -8.60 -25.79
N LYS A 96 5.43 -9.29 -26.66
CA LYS A 96 5.51 -10.74 -26.90
C LYS A 96 6.67 -11.08 -27.82
#